data_AF-G3IW00-F1
#
_entry.id   AF-G3IW00-F1
#
_cell.length_a   1.000
_cell.length_b   1.000
_cell.length_c   1.000
_cell.angle_alpha   90.00
_cell.angle_beta   90.00
_cell.angle_gamma   90.00
#
_symmetry.space_group_name_H-M   'P 1'
#
loop_
_entity.id
_entity.type
_entity.pdbx_description
1 polymer ?
#
loop_
_entity_poly.entity_id
_entity_poly.type
_entity_poly.pdbx_seq_one_letter_code
_entity_poly.pdbx_strand_id
1 'polypeptide(L)'
;MSALTNYQTILGDDGKPAFVVLPYADFVKLPGVVRPGMIPNAVVGKRVMDGVSMLQAWREYLMLTQTDMAERMGISQAGYAQIEAATRPRKATLQKAADALGITLEQLAS
;
A
#
# COMPACT_ATOMS: atom_id res chain seq x y z
N MET A 1 -14.74 23.00 -1.72
CA MET A 1 -15.61 22.28 -2.67
C MET A 1 -15.21 20.82 -2.63
N SER A 2 -16.05 19.94 -2.07
CA SER A 2 -15.78 18.50 -2.02
C SER A 2 -15.89 17.93 -3.42
N ALA A 3 -14.83 17.28 -3.90
CA ALA A 3 -14.88 16.58 -5.18
C ALA A 3 -15.98 15.51 -5.11
N LEU A 4 -16.90 15.53 -6.08
CA LEU A 4 -17.89 14.46 -6.23
C LEU A 4 -17.12 13.17 -6.54
N THR A 5 -17.06 12.26 -5.59
CA THR A 5 -16.51 10.93 -5.84
C THR A 5 -17.40 10.27 -6.89
N ASN A 6 -16.81 9.80 -7.98
CA ASN A 6 -17.55 9.04 -8.98
C ASN A 6 -17.82 7.64 -8.41
N TYR A 7 -19.06 7.34 -8.02
CA TYR A 7 -19.44 6.05 -7.44
C TYR A 7 -20.66 5.47 -8.14
N GLN A 8 -20.81 4.15 -8.06
CA GLN A 8 -21.99 3.43 -8.52
C GLN A 8 -22.70 2.79 -7.33
N THR A 9 -24.03 2.89 -7.27
CA THR A 9 -24.84 2.21 -6.26
C THR A 9 -25.57 1.02 -6.88
N ILE A 10 -25.46 -0.14 -6.24
CA ILE A 10 -26.24 -1.33 -6.57
C ILE A 10 -27.37 -1.43 -5.55
N LEU A 11 -28.61 -1.45 -6.02
CA LEU A 11 -29.79 -1.57 -5.18
C LEU A 11 -30.10 -3.04 -4.89
N GLY A 12 -30.63 -3.30 -3.69
CA GLY A 12 -31.19 -4.59 -3.31
C GLY A 12 -32.58 -4.81 -3.91
N ASP A 13 -33.14 -5.98 -3.65
CA ASP A 13 -34.51 -6.37 -3.98
C ASP A 13 -35.57 -5.49 -3.30
N ASP A 14 -35.22 -4.87 -2.17
CA ASP A 14 -36.04 -3.89 -1.47
C ASP A 14 -35.94 -2.46 -2.04
N GLY A 15 -35.17 -2.27 -3.12
CA GLY A 15 -34.94 -0.98 -3.77
C GLY A 15 -34.00 -0.04 -2.99
N LYS A 16 -33.42 -0.47 -1.87
CA LYS A 16 -32.47 0.32 -1.10
C LYS A 16 -31.03 0.05 -1.53
N PRO A 17 -30.10 1.00 -1.32
CA PRO A 17 -28.66 0.75 -1.57
C PRO A 17 -28.16 -0.48 -0.81
N ALA A 18 -27.71 -1.49 -1.55
CA ALA A 18 -27.08 -2.69 -1.00
C ALA A 18 -25.55 -2.59 -1.06
N PHE A 19 -25.01 -2.05 -2.16
CA PHE A 19 -23.57 -1.85 -2.33
C PHE A 19 -23.27 -0.48 -2.95
N VAL A 20 -22.11 0.08 -2.59
CA VAL A 20 -21.54 1.26 -3.24
C VAL A 20 -20.15 0.88 -3.78
N VAL A 21 -19.98 1.02 -5.08
CA VAL A 21 -18.72 0.76 -5.80
C VAL A 21 -17.99 2.08 -5.98
N LEU A 22 -16.75 2.11 -5.53
CA LEU A 22 -15.85 3.25 -5.62
C LEU A 22 -14.61 2.87 -6.42
N PRO A 23 -14.08 3.76 -7.28
CA PRO A 23 -12.72 3.62 -7.78
C PRO A 23 -11.76 3.39 -6.62
N TYR A 24 -10.86 2.42 -6.74
CA TYR A 24 -9.99 2.02 -5.64
C TYR A 24 -9.17 3.20 -5.09
N ALA A 25 -8.69 4.07 -5.97
CA ALA A 25 -7.97 5.29 -5.60
C ALA A 25 -8.77 6.25 -4.71
N ASP A 26 -10.09 6.21 -4.74
CA ASP A 26 -10.95 7.01 -3.87
C ASP A 26 -11.39 6.25 -2.62
N PHE A 27 -11.57 4.93 -2.72
CA PHE A 27 -11.81 4.05 -1.57
C PHE A 27 -10.70 4.18 -0.51
N VAL A 28 -9.43 4.17 -0.92
CA VAL A 28 -8.28 4.28 0.00
C VAL A 28 -8.19 5.64 0.70
N LYS A 29 -8.86 6.68 0.18
CA LYS A 29 -8.93 8.01 0.80
C LYS A 29 -10.07 8.12 1.83
N LEU A 30 -10.97 7.14 1.90
CA LEU A 30 -12.11 7.21 2.81
C LEU A 30 -11.67 7.14 4.28
N PRO A 31 -12.22 8.02 5.14
CA PRO A 31 -11.91 7.99 6.56
C PRO A 31 -12.34 6.66 7.18
N GLY A 32 -11.40 5.98 7.85
CA GLY A 32 -11.63 4.70 8.53
C GLY A 32 -11.25 3.46 7.72
N VAL A 33 -11.03 3.58 6.40
CA VAL A 33 -10.51 2.48 5.56
C VAL A 33 -9.01 2.31 5.77
N VAL A 34 -8.27 3.41 5.83
CA VAL A 34 -6.86 3.43 6.23
C VAL A 34 -6.72 4.51 7.31
N ARG A 35 -6.42 4.09 8.54
CA ARG A 35 -6.05 5.03 9.61
C ARG A 35 -4.54 5.30 9.54
N PRO A 36 -4.08 6.53 9.78
CA PRO A 36 -2.66 6.81 9.94
C PRO A 36 -2.03 5.83 10.94
N GLY A 37 -0.97 5.15 10.53
CA GLY A 37 -0.26 4.17 11.37
C GLY A 37 -0.82 2.75 11.38
N MET A 38 -1.92 2.43 10.71
CA MET A 38 -2.38 1.03 10.60
C MET A 38 -1.69 0.28 9.47
N ILE A 39 -1.41 -1.01 9.69
CA ILE A 39 -0.86 -1.92 8.69
C ILE A 39 -1.99 -2.88 8.26
N PRO A 40 -2.31 -2.99 6.96
CA PRO A 40 -3.32 -3.92 6.48
C PRO A 40 -3.02 -5.37 6.88
N ASN A 41 -4.04 -6.14 7.24
CA ASN A 41 -3.86 -7.54 7.63
C ASN A 41 -3.23 -8.38 6.50
N ALA A 42 -3.47 -8.03 5.24
CA ALA A 42 -2.82 -8.68 4.09
C ALA A 42 -1.30 -8.49 4.08
N VAL A 43 -0.80 -7.32 4.47
CA VAL A 43 0.64 -7.03 4.57
C VAL A 43 1.27 -7.85 5.69
N VAL A 44 0.62 -7.85 6.88
CA VAL A 44 1.06 -8.64 8.03
C VAL A 44 1.04 -10.14 7.70
N GLY A 45 -0.04 -10.61 7.07
CA GLY A 45 -0.20 -11.99 6.64
C GLY A 45 0.92 -12.44 5.71
N LYS A 46 1.24 -11.67 4.67
CA LYS A 46 2.38 -11.96 3.78
C LYS A 46 3.70 -12.07 4.55
N ARG A 47 4.00 -11.12 5.42
CA ARG A 47 5.22 -11.13 6.23
C ARG A 47 5.32 -12.38 7.10
N VAL A 48 4.26 -12.73 7.81
CA VAL A 48 4.24 -13.81 8.82
C VAL A 48 4.12 -15.19 8.18
N MET A 49 3.28 -15.32 7.15
CA MET A 49 2.96 -16.61 6.52
C MET A 49 3.93 -16.96 5.39
N ASP A 50 4.28 -15.98 4.55
CA ASP A 50 5.12 -16.21 3.36
C ASP A 50 6.60 -15.89 3.63
N GLY A 51 6.92 -15.30 4.78
CA GLY A 51 8.29 -14.95 5.18
C GLY A 51 8.92 -13.81 4.35
N VAL A 52 8.15 -13.10 3.54
CA VAL A 52 8.64 -12.02 2.68
C VAL A 52 9.07 -10.79 3.50
N SER A 53 9.84 -9.89 2.89
CA SER A 53 10.19 -8.62 3.55
C SER A 53 8.95 -7.73 3.72
N MET A 54 8.92 -6.91 4.78
CA MET A 54 7.85 -5.91 4.94
C MET A 54 7.76 -4.97 3.74
N LEU A 55 8.92 -4.65 3.15
CA LEU A 55 9.00 -3.84 1.94
C LEU A 55 8.33 -4.54 0.75
N GLN A 56 8.60 -5.83 0.55
CA GLN A 56 7.93 -6.63 -0.47
C GLN A 56 6.41 -6.74 -0.23
N ALA A 57 6.00 -6.99 1.02
CA ALA A 57 4.59 -7.12 1.38
C ALA A 57 3.80 -5.83 1.07
N TRP A 58 4.34 -4.66 1.43
CA TRP A 58 3.75 -3.37 1.10
C TRP A 58 3.73 -3.09 -0.40
N ARG A 59 4.83 -3.35 -1.10
CA ARG A 59 4.92 -3.19 -2.55
C ARG A 59 3.82 -3.98 -3.27
N GLU A 60 3.65 -5.25 -2.92
CA GLU A 60 2.67 -6.13 -3.55
C GLU A 60 1.23 -5.78 -3.16
N TYR A 61 0.99 -5.36 -1.90
CA TYR A 61 -0.32 -4.85 -1.48
C TYR A 61 -0.74 -3.61 -2.27
N LEU A 62 0.22 -2.75 -2.63
CA LEU A 62 0.00 -1.57 -3.47
C LEU A 62 0.09 -1.87 -4.98
N MET A 63 0.18 -3.14 -5.37
CA MET A 63 0.26 -3.61 -6.75
C MET A 63 1.43 -3.00 -7.54
N LEU A 64 2.56 -2.79 -6.88
CA LEU A 64 3.78 -2.24 -7.47
C LEU A 64 4.76 -3.34 -7.83
N THR A 65 5.49 -3.15 -8.92
CA THR A 65 6.64 -3.99 -9.31
C THR A 65 7.93 -3.45 -8.68
N GLN A 66 8.99 -4.26 -8.71
CA GLN A 66 10.32 -3.78 -8.30
C GLN A 66 10.82 -2.63 -9.18
N THR A 67 10.43 -2.61 -10.45
CA THR A 67 10.74 -1.52 -11.39
C THR A 67 10.02 -0.24 -10.98
N ASP A 68 8.72 -0.29 -10.68
CA ASP A 68 7.95 0.89 -10.24
C ASP A 68 8.55 1.50 -8.98
N MET A 69 8.95 0.66 -8.03
CA MET A 69 9.59 1.12 -6.80
C MET A 69 10.98 1.70 -7.06
N ALA A 70 11.77 1.09 -7.93
CA ALA A 70 13.08 1.61 -8.30
C ALA A 70 12.98 2.99 -8.96
N GLU A 71 12.02 3.17 -9.87
CA GLU A 71 11.73 4.47 -10.51
C GLU A 71 11.32 5.52 -9.47
N ARG A 72 10.39 5.20 -8.57
CA ARG A 72 9.96 6.10 -7.49
C ARG A 72 11.10 6.47 -6.54
N MET A 73 12.01 5.54 -6.28
CA MET A 73 13.20 5.76 -5.45
C MET A 73 14.36 6.39 -6.23
N GLY A 74 14.27 6.56 -7.55
CA GLY A 74 15.36 7.08 -8.39
C GLY A 74 16.63 6.23 -8.31
N ILE A 75 16.49 4.90 -8.30
CA ILE A 75 17.60 3.93 -8.30
C ILE A 75 17.39 2.88 -9.39
N SER A 76 18.38 2.02 -9.64
CA SER A 76 18.22 0.90 -10.57
C SER A 76 17.33 -0.19 -9.97
N GLN A 77 16.62 -0.94 -10.82
CA GLN A 77 15.81 -2.09 -10.40
C GLN A 77 16.64 -3.15 -9.67
N ALA A 78 17.87 -3.41 -10.13
CA ALA A 78 18.82 -4.29 -9.43
C ALA A 78 19.20 -3.74 -8.03
N GLY A 79 19.40 -2.42 -7.91
CA GLY A 79 19.68 -1.78 -6.63
C GLY A 79 18.49 -1.88 -5.67
N TYR A 80 17.26 -1.72 -6.17
CA TYR A 80 16.06 -1.92 -5.39
C TYR A 80 15.90 -3.39 -4.94
N ALA A 81 16.15 -4.36 -5.82
CA ALA A 81 16.08 -5.78 -5.48
C ALA A 81 17.06 -6.15 -4.34
N GLN A 82 18.25 -5.55 -4.32
CA GLN A 82 19.20 -5.72 -3.21
C GLN A 82 18.68 -5.12 -1.89
N ILE A 83 18.00 -3.98 -1.94
CA ILE A 83 17.37 -3.37 -0.76
C ILE A 83 16.23 -4.26 -0.24
N GLU A 84 15.40 -4.80 -1.14
CA GLU A 84 14.27 -5.66 -0.79
C GLU A 84 14.72 -6.99 -0.17
N ALA A 85 15.86 -7.53 -0.63
CA ALA A 85 16.48 -8.76 -0.11
C ALA A 85 17.30 -8.54 1.18
N ALA A 86 17.64 -7.30 1.52
CA ALA A 86 18.49 -7.01 2.67
C ALA A 86 17.74 -7.26 3.99
N THR A 87 18.34 -8.05 4.89
CA THR A 87 17.73 -8.40 6.19
C THR A 87 17.57 -7.19 7.12
N ARG A 88 18.48 -6.22 7.06
CA ARG A 88 18.45 -4.99 7.87
C ARG A 88 18.88 -3.78 7.02
N PRO A 89 17.99 -3.25 6.17
CA PRO A 89 18.29 -2.06 5.40
C PRO A 89 18.56 -0.86 6.32
N ARG A 90 19.39 0.10 5.87
CA ARG A 90 19.67 1.31 6.65
C ARG A 90 18.38 2.12 6.82
N LYS A 91 18.23 2.78 7.98
CA LYS A 91 17.06 3.62 8.29
C LYS A 91 16.77 4.67 7.20
N ALA A 92 17.82 5.31 6.66
CA ALA A 92 17.67 6.28 5.57
C ALA A 92 17.08 5.66 4.29
N THR A 93 17.46 4.42 3.96
CA THR A 93 16.91 3.68 2.83
C THR A 93 15.46 3.29 3.05
N LEU A 94 15.12 2.84 4.27
CA LEU A 94 13.74 2.53 4.64
C LEU A 94 12.86 3.78 4.60
N GLN A 95 13.35 4.93 5.05
CA GLN A 95 12.60 6.18 4.97
C GLN A 95 12.28 6.52 3.51
N LYS A 96 13.28 6.47 2.63
CA LYS A 96 13.08 6.73 1.20
C LYS A 96 12.09 5.74 0.55
N ALA A 97 12.10 4.48 0.98
CA ALA A 97 11.16 3.48 0.51
C ALA A 97 9.74 3.73 1.05
N ALA A 98 9.59 4.11 2.32
CA ALA A 98 8.30 4.48 2.91
C ALA A 98 7.69 5.69 2.19
N ASP A 99 8.50 6.72 1.91
CA ASP A 99 8.08 7.90 1.16
C ASP A 99 7.61 7.53 -0.26
N ALA A 100 8.35 6.64 -0.95
CA ALA A 100 7.98 6.14 -2.29
C ALA A 100 6.68 5.30 -2.31
N LEU A 101 6.37 4.61 -1.21
CA LEU A 101 5.13 3.87 -0.99
C LEU A 101 3.97 4.76 -0.53
N GLY A 102 4.25 5.97 -0.05
CA GLY A 102 3.26 6.87 0.56
C GLY A 102 2.80 6.42 1.94
N ILE A 103 3.66 5.72 2.70
CA ILE A 103 3.39 5.22 4.05
C ILE A 103 4.39 5.81 5.06
N THR A 104 4.14 5.64 6.35
CA THR A 104 5.10 6.05 7.38
C THR A 104 6.23 5.04 7.54
N LEU A 105 7.37 5.50 8.04
CA LEU A 105 8.49 4.60 8.38
C LEU A 105 8.08 3.56 9.44
N GLU A 106 7.22 3.94 10.38
CA GLU A 106 6.71 3.05 11.44
C GLU A 106 5.90 1.89 10.85
N GLN A 107 5.08 2.15 9.82
CA GLN A 107 4.33 1.13 9.10
C GLN A 107 5.24 0.17 8.33
N LEU A 108 6.41 0.63 7.88
CA LEU A 108 7.37 -0.19 7.12
C LEU A 108 8.34 -0.96 8.03
N ALA A 109 8.70 -0.40 9.18
CA ALA A 109 9.71 -0.94 10.10
C ALA A 109 9.15 -1.78 11.26
N SER A 110 7.84 -2.06 11.25
CA SER A 110 7.16 -2.94 12.20
C SER A 110 7.46 -4.41 11.98
#